data_AF-A0A418VZB5-F1
#
_entry.id   AF-A0A418VZB5-F1
#
_cell.length_a   1.000
_cell.length_b   1.000
_cell.length_c   1.000
_cell.angle_alpha   90.00
_cell.angle_beta   90.00
_cell.angle_gamma   90.00
#
_symmetry.space_group_name_H-M   'P 1'
#
loop_
_entity.id
_entity.type
_entity.pdbx_description
1 polymer ?
#
loop_
_entity_poly.entity_id
_entity_poly.type
_entity_poly.pdbx_seq_one_letter_code
_entity_poly.pdbx_strand_id
1 'polypeptide(L)'
;MRRTVRRFIEAEINPHVDAWEAETIFPAHEVFKKMGDLGLLGIAKPEAYGGLGLDYSYSAVMSQELSRINSGGVAMAIGVQTDMATPALARFGSDELRQEFLAPSIAGVAMSVCTPMAMATPPELIRLSSCDITAL
;
A
#
# COMPACT_ATOMS: atom_id res chain seq x y z
N MET A 1 7.75 16.21 -2.05
CA MET A 1 7.15 14.88 -2.28
C MET A 1 7.53 14.26 -3.62
N ARG A 2 7.20 14.89 -4.77
CA ARG A 2 7.53 14.35 -6.12
C ARG A 2 9.00 13.89 -6.27
N ARG A 3 9.96 14.73 -5.86
CA ARG A 3 11.40 14.42 -5.88
C ARG A 3 11.79 13.27 -4.95
N THR A 4 11.13 13.15 -3.79
CA THR A 4 11.38 12.09 -2.81
C THR A 4 10.92 10.74 -3.36
N VAL A 5 9.70 10.67 -3.89
CA VAL A 5 9.13 9.46 -4.51
C VAL A 5 9.98 9.05 -5.71
N ARG A 6 10.36 9.99 -6.57
CA ARG A 6 11.24 9.71 -7.71
C ARG A 6 12.58 9.11 -7.29
N ARG A 7 13.25 9.72 -6.32
CA ARG A 7 14.54 9.23 -5.82
C ARG A 7 14.41 7.83 -5.23
N PHE A 8 13.32 7.56 -4.51
CA PHE A 8 13.02 6.23 -4.00
C PHE A 8 12.84 5.22 -5.14
N ILE A 9 12.06 5.55 -6.16
CA ILE A 9 11.85 4.67 -7.32
C ILE A 9 13.16 4.39 -8.06
N GLU A 10 13.95 5.42 -8.34
CA GLU A 10 15.21 5.29 -9.07
C GLU A 10 16.31 4.55 -8.28
N ALA A 11 16.31 4.66 -6.95
CA ALA A 11 17.33 4.04 -6.10
C ALA A 11 16.96 2.64 -5.59
N GLU A 12 15.68 2.42 -5.26
CA GLU A 12 15.24 1.24 -4.49
C GLU A 12 14.31 0.31 -5.28
N ILE A 13 13.72 0.76 -6.40
CA ILE A 13 12.78 -0.05 -7.19
C ILE A 13 13.37 -0.39 -8.56
N ASN A 14 13.58 0.60 -9.42
CA ASN A 14 13.97 0.40 -10.82
C ASN A 14 15.24 -0.45 -11.02
N PRO A 15 16.28 -0.39 -10.17
CA PRO A 15 17.45 -1.25 -10.30
C PRO A 15 17.17 -2.73 -10.06
N HIS A 16 16.09 -3.07 -9.36
CA HIS A 16 15.74 -4.43 -8.97
C HIS A 16 14.57 -5.01 -9.78
N VAL A 17 13.83 -4.17 -10.51
CA VAL A 17 12.65 -4.57 -11.30
C VAL A 17 12.95 -5.74 -12.24
N ASP A 18 14.04 -5.69 -13.01
CA ASP A 18 14.35 -6.74 -13.99
C ASP A 18 14.55 -8.12 -13.32
N ALA A 19 15.15 -8.14 -12.13
CA ALA A 19 15.32 -9.36 -11.35
C ALA A 19 13.99 -9.86 -10.78
N TRP A 20 13.16 -8.95 -10.25
CA TRP A 20 11.84 -9.30 -9.72
C TRP A 20 10.88 -9.80 -10.79
N GLU A 21 10.94 -9.26 -12.01
CA GLU A 21 10.16 -9.75 -13.13
C GLU A 21 10.65 -11.10 -13.64
N ALA A 22 11.97 -11.33 -13.67
CA ALA A 22 12.54 -12.62 -14.03
C ALA A 22 12.18 -13.72 -13.01
N GLU A 23 12.17 -13.40 -11.73
CA GLU A 23 11.78 -14.32 -10.65
C GLU A 23 10.27 -14.37 -10.42
N THR A 24 9.50 -13.49 -11.08
CA THR A 24 8.05 -13.29 -10.88
C THR A 24 7.65 -13.03 -9.42
N ILE A 25 8.60 -12.61 -8.59
CA ILE A 25 8.45 -12.35 -7.16
C ILE A 25 9.15 -11.03 -6.85
N PHE A 26 8.49 -10.15 -6.09
CA PHE A 26 9.11 -8.94 -5.55
C PHE A 26 9.09 -8.97 -4.01
N PRO A 27 10.10 -8.41 -3.34
CA PRO A 27 10.19 -8.33 -1.88
C PRO A 27 9.24 -7.25 -1.36
N ALA A 28 7.93 -7.53 -1.44
CA ALA A 28 6.88 -6.59 -1.09
C ALA A 28 7.10 -6.01 0.31
N HIS A 29 7.37 -6.85 1.30
CA HIS A 29 7.55 -6.42 2.69
C HIS A 29 8.66 -5.36 2.85
N GLU A 30 9.82 -5.53 2.22
CA GLU A 30 10.91 -4.56 2.32
C GLU A 30 10.58 -3.23 1.63
N VAL A 31 9.96 -3.30 0.45
CA VAL A 31 9.57 -2.11 -0.30
C VAL A 31 8.50 -1.33 0.46
N PHE A 32 7.44 -2.01 0.93
CA PHE A 32 6.37 -1.39 1.71
C PHE A 32 6.88 -0.84 3.04
N LYS A 33 7.76 -1.55 3.75
CA LYS A 33 8.38 -1.03 4.96
C LYS A 33 9.16 0.25 4.71
N LYS A 34 10.04 0.28 3.69
CA LYS A 34 10.77 1.51 3.33
C LYS A 34 9.84 2.66 2.94
N MET A 35 8.72 2.36 2.26
CA MET A 35 7.70 3.35 1.92
C MET A 35 6.94 3.86 3.15
N GLY A 36 6.65 2.98 4.12
CA GLY A 36 6.06 3.33 5.42
C GLY A 36 6.99 4.20 6.26
N ASP A 37 8.28 3.84 6.32
CA ASP A 37 9.34 4.63 6.99
C ASP A 37 9.48 6.04 6.39
N LEU A 38 9.19 6.20 5.09
CA LEU A 38 9.15 7.50 4.39
C LEU A 38 7.79 8.23 4.50
N GLY A 39 6.78 7.62 5.14
CA GLY A 39 5.43 8.15 5.27
C GLY A 39 4.61 8.14 3.96
N LEU A 40 5.09 7.46 2.92
CA LEU A 40 4.46 7.44 1.60
C LEU A 40 3.17 6.60 1.59
N LEU A 41 3.01 5.66 2.52
CA LEU A 41 1.78 4.86 2.63
C LEU A 41 0.65 5.61 3.36
N GLY A 42 1.00 6.64 4.14
CA GLY A 42 0.10 7.38 5.02
C GLY A 42 -0.27 8.79 4.55
N ILE A 43 0.05 9.18 3.31
CA ILE A 43 -0.02 10.58 2.82
C ILE A 43 -1.33 11.27 3.20
N ALA A 44 -2.47 10.73 2.76
CA ALA A 44 -3.79 11.32 2.98
C ALA A 44 -4.55 10.68 4.16
N LYS A 45 -3.84 10.00 5.06
CA LYS A 45 -4.45 9.31 6.22
C LYS A 45 -4.36 10.18 7.47
N PRO A 46 -5.28 10.01 8.44
CA PRO A 46 -5.26 10.79 9.68
C PRO A 46 -3.97 10.58 10.47
N GLU A 47 -3.43 11.66 11.04
CA GLU A 47 -2.23 11.64 11.89
C GLU A 47 -2.41 10.74 13.12
N ALA A 48 -3.64 10.60 13.62
CA ALA A 48 -4.00 9.74 14.76
C ALA A 48 -3.59 8.27 14.57
N TYR A 49 -3.39 7.82 13.32
CA TYR A 49 -2.98 6.45 12.99
C TYR A 49 -1.62 6.39 12.29
N GLY A 50 -0.79 7.45 12.40
CA GLY A 50 0.54 7.52 11.79
C GLY A 50 0.56 8.04 10.34
N GLY A 51 -0.56 8.58 9.85
CA GLY A 51 -0.63 9.26 8.56
C GLY A 51 -0.01 10.66 8.59
N LEU A 52 0.17 11.25 7.40
CA LEU A 52 0.72 12.61 7.25
C LEU A 52 -0.35 13.71 7.22
N GLY A 53 -1.64 13.35 7.21
CA GLY A 53 -2.74 14.33 7.18
C GLY A 53 -2.76 15.24 5.96
N LEU A 54 -2.04 14.89 4.88
CA LEU A 54 -1.91 15.73 3.69
C LEU A 54 -3.15 15.61 2.80
N ASP A 55 -3.35 16.63 1.96
CA ASP A 55 -4.46 16.66 1.02
C ASP A 55 -4.33 15.58 -0.07
N TYR A 56 -5.46 15.17 -0.66
CA TYR A 56 -5.50 14.13 -1.71
C TYR A 56 -4.68 14.51 -2.96
N SER A 57 -4.44 15.79 -3.20
CA SER A 57 -3.52 16.27 -4.24
C SER A 57 -2.11 15.66 -4.13
N TYR A 58 -1.64 15.37 -2.92
CA TYR A 58 -0.36 14.71 -2.69
C TYR A 58 -0.40 13.23 -3.09
N SER A 59 -1.49 12.52 -2.79
CA SER A 59 -1.69 11.15 -3.27
C SER A 59 -1.71 11.10 -4.81
N ALA A 60 -2.38 12.04 -5.47
CA ALA A 60 -2.39 12.12 -6.93
C ALA A 60 -0.98 12.32 -7.52
N VAL A 61 -0.13 13.14 -6.88
CA VAL A 61 1.28 13.32 -7.28
C VAL A 61 2.08 12.03 -7.06
N MET A 62 1.83 11.28 -5.98
CA MET A 62 2.44 9.97 -5.76
C MET A 62 2.06 9.02 -6.89
N SER A 63 0.77 8.86 -7.20
CA SER A 63 0.31 7.96 -8.27
C SER A 63 0.94 8.29 -9.62
N GLN A 64 1.14 9.58 -9.93
CA GLN A 64 1.84 9.99 -11.15
C GLN A 64 3.32 9.58 -11.17
N GLU A 65 4.02 9.62 -10.02
CA GLU A 65 5.40 9.17 -9.96
C GLU A 65 5.49 7.63 -9.97
N LEU A 66 4.49 6.90 -9.46
CA LEU A 66 4.45 5.43 -9.56
C LEU A 66 4.46 4.95 -11.02
N SER A 67 3.92 5.73 -11.97
CA SER A 67 4.02 5.43 -13.41
C SER A 67 5.45 5.42 -13.96
N ARG A 68 6.46 5.86 -13.18
CA ARG A 68 7.88 5.79 -13.55
C ARG A 68 8.57 4.50 -13.12
N ILE A 69 7.84 3.61 -12.45
CA ILE A 69 8.35 2.29 -12.10
C ILE A 69 8.34 1.44 -13.37
N ASN A 70 9.47 0.79 -13.66
CA ASN A 70 9.61 -0.02 -14.88
C ASN A 70 8.74 -1.29 -14.87
N SER A 71 8.19 -1.68 -13.71
CA SER A 71 7.25 -2.79 -13.55
C SER A 71 5.84 -2.33 -13.23
N GLY A 72 4.87 -2.73 -14.07
CA GLY A 72 3.46 -2.47 -13.81
C GLY A 72 2.94 -3.18 -12.55
N GLY A 73 3.47 -4.36 -12.22
CA GLY A 73 3.04 -5.15 -11.06
C GLY A 73 3.34 -4.45 -9.73
N VAL A 74 4.55 -3.90 -9.59
CA VAL A 74 4.98 -3.19 -8.38
C VAL A 74 4.20 -1.88 -8.21
N ALA A 75 4.04 -1.11 -9.29
CA ALA A 75 3.26 0.13 -9.26
C ALA A 75 1.79 -0.14 -8.87
N MET A 76 1.20 -1.22 -9.39
CA MET A 76 -0.16 -1.62 -9.07
C MET A 76 -0.31 -2.11 -7.64
N ALA A 77 0.64 -2.91 -7.13
CA ALA A 77 0.62 -3.36 -5.73
C ALA A 77 0.62 -2.17 -4.76
N ILE A 78 1.48 -1.16 -5.01
CA ILE A 78 1.55 0.06 -4.21
C ILE A 78 0.23 0.84 -4.28
N GLY A 79 -0.30 1.04 -5.49
CA GLY A 79 -1.56 1.79 -5.68
C GLY A 79 -2.76 1.11 -5.02
N VAL A 80 -2.85 -0.22 -5.04
CA VAL A 80 -3.91 -0.96 -4.35
C VAL A 80 -3.84 -0.73 -2.83
N GLN A 81 -2.64 -0.77 -2.25
CA GLN A 81 -2.45 -0.53 -0.82
C GLN A 81 -2.84 0.91 -0.44
N THR A 82 -2.38 1.93 -1.16
CA THR A 82 -2.57 3.35 -0.81
C THR A 82 -3.96 3.88 -1.14
N ASP A 83 -4.51 3.48 -2.28
CA ASP A 83 -5.69 4.09 -2.90
C ASP A 83 -6.91 3.18 -2.98
N MET A 84 -6.80 1.88 -2.65
CA MET A 84 -7.96 0.97 -2.59
C MET A 84 -8.21 0.40 -1.19
N ALA A 85 -7.21 -0.21 -0.56
CA ALA A 85 -7.40 -0.92 0.70
C ALA A 85 -7.47 0.02 1.92
N THR A 86 -6.46 0.87 2.08
CA THR A 86 -6.37 1.76 3.25
C THR A 86 -7.40 2.90 3.29
N PRO A 87 -7.94 3.48 2.19
CA PRO A 87 -8.98 4.51 2.27
C PRO A 87 -10.32 3.98 2.77
N ALA A 88 -10.69 2.75 2.38
CA ALA A 88 -11.93 2.13 2.85
C ALA A 88 -11.89 1.94 4.37
N LEU A 89 -10.76 1.45 4.89
CA LEU A 89 -10.55 1.27 6.32
C LEU A 89 -10.48 2.61 7.08
N ALA A 90 -9.79 3.61 6.53
CA ALA A 90 -9.70 4.94 7.15
C ALA A 90 -11.06 5.66 7.22
N ARG A 91 -11.95 5.43 6.23
CA ARG A 91 -13.24 6.12 6.15
C ARG A 91 -14.39 5.36 6.81
N PHE A 92 -14.39 4.04 6.72
CA PHE A 92 -15.51 3.18 7.17
C PHE A 92 -15.14 2.23 8.32
N GLY A 93 -13.86 2.06 8.63
CA GLY A 93 -13.44 1.24 9.79
C GLY A 93 -13.86 1.89 11.11
N SER A 94 -14.12 1.06 12.13
CA SER A 94 -14.24 1.53 13.52
C SER A 94 -12.87 1.96 14.05
N ASP A 95 -12.83 2.67 15.17
CA ASP A 95 -11.56 3.16 15.73
C ASP A 95 -10.62 2.00 16.12
N GLU A 96 -11.18 0.89 16.61
CA GLU A 96 -10.45 -0.34 16.91
C GLU A 96 -9.84 -0.94 15.64
N LEU A 97 -10.63 -1.06 14.56
CA LEU A 97 -10.15 -1.57 13.28
C LEU A 97 -9.08 -0.66 12.67
N ARG A 98 -9.17 0.65 12.85
CA ARG A 98 -8.13 1.58 12.37
C ARG A 98 -6.85 1.43 13.19
N GLN A 99 -6.92 1.27 14.51
CA GLN A 99 -5.71 1.04 15.29
C GLN A 99 -5.04 -0.30 14.96
N GLU A 100 -5.84 -1.36 14.81
CA GLU A 100 -5.32 -2.71 14.60
C GLU A 100 -4.88 -2.96 13.15
N PHE A 101 -5.55 -2.37 12.16
CA PHE A 101 -5.31 -2.68 10.73
C PHE A 101 -4.73 -1.49 9.96
N LEU A 102 -5.14 -0.24 10.24
CA LEU A 102 -4.71 0.94 9.47
C LEU A 102 -3.31 1.39 9.90
N ALA A 103 -3.04 1.47 11.20
CA ALA A 103 -1.73 1.89 11.72
C ALA A 103 -0.56 1.00 11.23
N PRO A 104 -0.63 -0.35 11.31
CA PRO A 104 0.44 -1.19 10.78
C PRO A 104 0.53 -1.17 9.25
N SER A 105 -0.58 -0.92 8.55
CA SER A 105 -0.59 -0.75 7.10
C SER A 105 0.10 0.54 6.66
N ILE A 106 -0.03 1.61 7.44
CA ILE A 106 0.68 2.89 7.19
C ILE A 106 2.16 2.75 7.53
N ALA A 107 2.50 2.03 8.61
CA ALA A 107 3.88 1.75 8.98
C ALA A 107 4.60 0.81 7.99
N GLY A 108 3.87 0.19 7.05
CA GLY A 108 4.45 -0.78 6.10
C GLY A 108 4.81 -2.12 6.74
N VAL A 109 4.28 -2.40 7.94
CA VAL A 109 4.47 -3.66 8.68
C VAL A 109 3.43 -4.71 8.26
N ALA A 110 2.27 -4.26 7.78
CA ALA A 110 1.19 -5.10 7.30
C ALA A 110 0.74 -4.67 5.90
N MET A 111 0.43 -5.63 5.03
CA MET A 111 -0.29 -5.34 3.78
C MET A 111 -1.78 -5.58 4.01
N SER A 112 -2.60 -4.59 3.67
CA SER A 112 -4.05 -4.74 3.69
C SER A 112 -4.45 -5.07 2.27
N VAL A 113 -4.57 -6.36 1.96
CA VAL A 113 -5.11 -6.79 0.67
C VAL A 113 -6.63 -6.88 0.82
N CYS A 114 -7.35 -5.89 0.28
CA CYS A 114 -8.76 -6.02 0.00
C CYS A 114 -8.87 -6.65 -1.40
N THR A 115 -8.75 -7.97 -1.48
CA THR A 115 -8.70 -8.71 -2.75
C THR A 115 -9.98 -8.49 -3.57
N PRO A 116 -9.91 -8.05 -4.85
CA PRO A 116 -11.00 -8.31 -5.79
C PRO A 116 -11.16 -9.82 -6.08
N MET A 117 -10.26 -10.67 -5.58
CA MET A 117 -10.41 -12.14 -5.60
C MET A 117 -11.52 -12.63 -4.63
N ALA A 118 -12.19 -11.76 -3.89
CA ALA A 118 -13.39 -12.12 -3.12
C ALA A 118 -14.66 -12.31 -3.99
N MET A 119 -14.67 -11.84 -5.24
CA MET A 119 -15.81 -12.02 -6.17
C MET A 119 -15.74 -13.31 -7.01
N ALA A 120 -14.64 -14.07 -6.95
CA ALA A 120 -14.47 -15.35 -7.64
C ALA A 120 -14.56 -16.59 -6.71
N THR A 121 -14.65 -16.39 -5.39
CA THR A 121 -14.73 -17.46 -4.40
C THR A 121 -16.17 -17.74 -3.95
N PRO A 122 -16.59 -19.01 -3.82
CA PRO A 122 -17.95 -19.38 -3.49
C PRO A 122 -18.40 -18.85 -2.11
N PRO A 123 -19.70 -18.54 -1.95
CA PRO A 123 -20.24 -17.72 -0.86
C PRO A 123 -20.20 -18.35 0.55
N GLU A 124 -19.72 -19.59 0.70
CA GLU A 124 -19.63 -20.25 2.01
C GLU A 124 -18.41 -19.79 2.85
N LEU A 125 -17.47 -19.04 2.25
CA LEU A 125 -16.26 -18.55 2.93
C LEU A 125 -16.24 -17.04 3.18
N ILE A 126 -17.34 -16.31 2.95
CA ILE A 126 -17.42 -14.87 3.25
C ILE A 126 -17.87 -14.70 4.70
N ARG A 127 -16.93 -14.85 5.64
CA ARG A 127 -17.07 -14.18 6.94
C ARG A 127 -16.58 -12.74 6.75
N LEU A 128 -17.42 -11.76 7.09
CA LEU A 128 -17.02 -10.35 7.19
C LEU A 128 -15.82 -10.09 8.14
N SER A 129 -15.30 -11.13 8.82
CA SER A 129 -14.11 -11.08 9.68
C SER A 129 -12.79 -11.45 8.99
N SER A 130 -12.79 -11.72 7.68
CA SER A 130 -11.56 -12.12 6.95
C SER A 130 -11.12 -11.07 5.93
N CYS A 131 -10.96 -9.82 6.39
CA CYS A 131 -9.86 -9.01 5.86
C CYS A 131 -8.59 -9.67 6.39
N ASP A 132 -8.15 -10.76 5.74
CA ASP A 132 -6.91 -11.42 6.11
C ASP A 132 -5.77 -10.44 5.77
N ILE A 133 -5.36 -9.67 6.78
CA ILE A 133 -4.04 -9.07 6.81
C ILE A 133 -3.09 -10.24 6.92
N THR A 134 -2.44 -10.57 5.80
CA THR A 134 -1.24 -11.37 5.86
C THR A 134 -0.16 -10.52 6.54
N ALA A 135 -0.04 -10.65 7.87
CA ALA A 135 1.24 -10.46 8.52
C ALA A 135 2.14 -11.57 7.98
N LEU A 136 3.09 -11.19 7.11
CA LEU A 136 4.07 -12.11 6.53
C LEU A 136 5.38 -11.99 7.31
#